data_AF-H1LTP9-F1
#
_entry.id   AF-H1LTP9-F1
#
_cell.length_a   1.000
_cell.length_b   1.000
_cell.length_c   1.000
_cell.angle_alpha   90.00
_cell.angle_beta   90.00
_cell.angle_gamma   90.00
#
_symmetry.space_group_name_H-M   'P 1'
#
loop_
_entity.id
_entity.type
_entity.pdbx_description
1 polymer ?
#
loop_
_entity_poly.entity_id
_entity_poly.type
_entity_poly.pdbx_seq_one_letter_code
_entity_poly.pdbx_strand_id
1 'polypeptide(L)'
;MFSSIREEELNKCATAIVNTLKSDNIFKKSVIIGPTDPSVVKVKDYYRKLVYIKNANYDILLDIQKKIEEGLGSYRNVGAVYDFN
;
A
#
# COMPACT_ATOMS: atom_id res chain seq x y z
N MET A 1 3.62 4.08 -1.08
CA MET A 1 3.82 3.69 -2.50
C MET A 1 4.36 2.27 -2.54
N PHE A 2 3.74 1.37 -3.29
CA PHE A 2 4.24 0.01 -3.53
C PHE A 2 5.10 -0.01 -4.80
N SER A 3 6.10 -0.88 -4.84
CA SER A 3 6.93 -1.08 -6.03
C SER A 3 7.44 -2.51 -6.18
N SER A 4 7.65 -2.94 -7.42
CA SER A 4 8.23 -4.24 -7.75
C SER A 4 8.81 -4.26 -9.16
N ILE A 5 9.76 -5.16 -9.41
CA ILE A 5 10.16 -5.55 -10.77
C ILE A 5 9.14 -6.47 -11.45
N ARG A 6 8.18 -7.03 -10.69
CA ARG A 6 7.12 -7.92 -11.18
C ARG A 6 5.77 -7.23 -11.06
N GLU A 7 5.26 -6.73 -12.19
CA GLU A 7 3.99 -5.99 -12.24
C GLU A 7 2.80 -6.81 -11.72
N GLU A 8 2.70 -8.08 -12.09
CA GLU A 8 1.60 -8.93 -11.67
C GLU A 8 1.56 -9.14 -10.15
N GLU A 9 2.73 -9.43 -9.54
CA GLU A 9 2.85 -9.59 -8.09
C GLU A 9 2.59 -8.28 -7.35
N LEU A 10 3.06 -7.15 -7.89
CA LEU A 10 2.75 -5.82 -7.36
C LEU A 10 1.24 -5.57 -7.33
N ASN A 11 0.55 -5.86 -8.44
CA ASN A 11 -0.89 -5.63 -8.55
C ASN A 11 -1.67 -6.51 -7.57
N LYS A 12 -1.31 -7.80 -7.47
CA LYS A 12 -1.90 -8.73 -6.49
C LYS A 12 -1.67 -8.26 -5.06
N CYS A 13 -0.43 -7.94 -4.70
CA CYS A 13 -0.04 -7.52 -3.37
C CYS A 13 -0.74 -6.23 -2.95
N ALA A 14 -0.64 -5.17 -3.75
CA ALA A 14 -1.24 -3.88 -3.44
C ALA A 14 -2.77 -3.97 -3.31
N THR A 15 -3.43 -4.75 -4.18
CA THR A 15 -4.88 -4.96 -4.13
C THR A 15 -5.28 -5.73 -2.87
N ALA A 16 -4.59 -6.82 -2.57
CA ALA A 16 -4.87 -7.64 -1.39
C ALA A 16 -4.72 -6.82 -0.09
N ILE A 17 -3.58 -6.14 0.08
CA ILE A 17 -3.31 -5.33 1.27
C ILE A 17 -4.37 -4.23 1.44
N VAL A 18 -4.70 -3.48 0.38
CA VAL A 18 -5.69 -2.41 0.48
C VAL A 18 -7.09 -2.94 0.79
N ASN A 19 -7.48 -4.08 0.21
CA ASN A 19 -8.76 -4.71 0.53
C ASN A 19 -8.82 -5.14 2.00
N THR A 20 -7.74 -5.76 2.51
CA THR A 20 -7.62 -6.09 3.93
C THR A 20 -7.77 -4.85 4.81
N LEU A 21 -7.04 -3.77 4.51
CA LEU A 21 -7.13 -2.53 5.28
C LEU A 21 -8.54 -1.92 5.26
N LYS A 22 -9.23 -1.92 4.11
CA LYS A 22 -10.60 -1.41 3.98
C LYS A 22 -11.63 -2.27 4.71
N SER A 23 -11.37 -3.57 4.84
CA SER A 23 -12.24 -4.51 5.54
C SER A 23 -12.05 -4.53 7.05
N ASP A 24 -10.93 -4.00 7.55
CA ASP A 24 -10.61 -3.98 8.97
C ASP A 24 -11.44 -2.91 9.71
N ASN A 25 -12.20 -3.34 10.72
CA ASN A 25 -13.04 -2.45 11.51
C ASN A 25 -12.25 -1.36 12.24
N ILE A 26 -10.98 -1.61 12.58
CA ILE A 26 -10.09 -0.64 13.23
C ILE A 26 -9.83 0.54 12.28
N PHE A 27 -9.63 0.26 10.99
CA PHE A 27 -9.26 1.26 9.99
C PHE A 27 -10.46 1.83 9.22
N LYS A 28 -11.68 1.42 9.53
CA LYS A 28 -12.92 1.84 8.84
C LYS A 28 -13.15 3.36 8.83
N LYS A 29 -12.60 4.09 9.81
CA LYS A 29 -12.67 5.56 9.88
C LYS A 29 -11.53 6.26 9.13
N SER A 30 -10.53 5.53 8.65
CA SER A 30 -9.46 6.07 7.81
C SER A 30 -9.95 6.25 6.38
N VAL A 31 -9.50 7.32 5.72
CA VAL A 31 -9.63 7.46 4.28
C VAL A 31 -8.53 6.64 3.63
N ILE A 32 -8.90 5.68 2.77
CA ILE A 32 -7.97 4.80 2.05
C ILE A 32 -8.33 4.81 0.57
N ILE A 33 -7.50 5.46 -0.24
CA ILE A 33 -7.69 5.62 -1.69
C ILE A 33 -6.60 4.83 -2.43
N GLY A 34 -7.01 4.08 -3.46
CA GLY A 34 -6.15 3.19 -4.24
C GLY A 34 -6.47 1.70 -4.00
N PRO A 35 -5.55 0.80 -4.43
CA PRO A 35 -4.30 1.12 -5.13
C PRO A 35 -4.58 1.68 -6.53
N THR A 36 -3.78 2.64 -6.97
CA THR A 36 -3.92 3.28 -8.28
C THR A 36 -2.57 3.46 -8.96
N ASP A 37 -2.61 3.66 -10.27
CA ASP A 37 -1.43 4.00 -11.06
C ASP A 37 -1.03 5.46 -10.84
N PRO A 38 0.25 5.75 -10.49
CA PRO A 38 0.77 7.11 -10.59
C PRO A 38 0.86 7.56 -12.04
N SER A 39 0.98 8.87 -12.28
CA SER A 39 1.18 9.44 -13.63
C SER A 39 2.38 8.83 -14.37
N VAL A 40 3.39 8.36 -13.64
CA VAL A 40 4.51 7.58 -14.19
C VAL A 40 4.50 6.19 -13.56
N VAL A 41 3.93 5.21 -14.24
CA VAL A 41 3.72 3.84 -13.71
C VAL A 41 5.03 3.07 -13.52
N LYS A 42 5.95 3.19 -14.48
CA LYS A 42 7.21 2.45 -14.50
C LYS A 42 8.41 3.41 -14.55
N VAL A 43 9.40 3.16 -13.70
CA VAL A 43 10.70 3.86 -13.73
C VAL A 43 11.79 2.81 -13.83
N LYS A 44 12.55 2.83 -14.93
CA LYS A 44 13.46 1.74 -15.31
C LYS A 44 12.69 0.42 -15.32
N ASP A 45 13.09 -0.55 -14.51
CA ASP A 45 12.47 -1.89 -14.44
C ASP A 45 11.42 -2.04 -13.33
N TYR A 46 11.18 -0.98 -12.54
CA TYR A 46 10.25 -1.04 -11.41
C TYR A 46 8.90 -0.42 -11.76
N TYR A 47 7.86 -1.22 -11.54
CA TYR A 47 6.46 -0.80 -11.54
C TYR A 47 6.09 -0.22 -10.19
N ARG A 48 5.11 0.69 -10.16
CA ARG A 48 4.70 1.41 -8.95
C ARG A 48 3.18 1.48 -8.84
N LYS A 49 2.68 1.36 -7.60
CA LYS A 49 1.29 1.65 -7.24
C LYS A 49 1.23 2.64 -6.08
N LEU A 50 0.31 3.60 -6.18
CA LEU A 50 0.04 4.57 -5.14
C LEU A 50 -1.14 4.12 -4.29
N VAL A 51 -1.01 4.34 -2.99
CA VAL A 51 -2.10 4.26 -2.02
C VAL A 51 -1.99 5.51 -1.16
N TYR A 52 -3.10 6.23 -1.04
CA TYR A 52 -3.21 7.40 -0.17
C TYR A 52 -4.03 7.01 1.06
N ILE A 53 -3.46 7.24 2.24
CA ILE A 53 -4.11 6.96 3.52
C ILE A 53 -4.11 8.23 4.34
N LYS A 54 -5.27 8.59 4.90
CA LYS A 54 -5.42 9.73 5.80
C LYS A 54 -6.23 9.33 7.03
N ASN A 55 -5.71 9.66 8.20
CA ASN A 55 -6.41 9.58 9.47
C ASN A 55 -5.97 10.77 10.33
N ALA A 56 -6.87 11.29 11.17
CA ALA A 56 -6.53 12.35 12.12
C ALA A 56 -5.70 11.85 13.31
N ASN A 57 -5.79 10.55 13.61
CA ASN A 57 -4.99 9.90 14.64
C ASN A 57 -3.73 9.29 14.00
N TYR A 58 -2.57 9.80 14.41
CA TYR A 58 -1.28 9.32 13.94
C TYR A 58 -0.98 7.88 14.35
N ASP A 59 -1.43 7.44 15.52
CA ASP A 59 -1.21 6.06 15.98
C ASP A 59 -1.90 5.05 15.04
N ILE A 60 -3.08 5.40 14.51
CA ILE A 60 -3.78 4.59 13.51
C ILE A 60 -2.97 4.50 12.20
N LEU A 61 -2.25 5.57 11.83
CA LEU A 61 -1.38 5.52 10.65
C LEU A 61 -0.18 4.60 10.86
N LEU A 62 0.40 4.58 12.06
CA LEU A 62 1.47 3.64 12.42
C LEU A 62 0.96 2.18 12.42
N ASP A 63 -0.24 1.93 12.93
CA ASP A 63 -0.86 0.60 12.89
C ASP A 63 -1.12 0.13 11.46
N ILE A 64 -1.59 1.04 10.58
CA ILE A 64 -1.76 0.73 9.16
C ILE A 64 -0.41 0.43 8.50
N GLN A 65 0.63 1.21 8.78
CA GLN A 65 1.98 0.94 8.27
C GLN A 65 2.45 -0.44 8.69
N LYS A 66 2.33 -0.79 9.97
CA LYS A 66 2.67 -2.13 10.48
C LYS A 66 1.88 -3.22 9.75
N LYS A 67 0.59 -3.00 9.49
CA LYS A 67 -0.24 -3.97 8.78
C LYS A 67 0.18 -4.16 7.32
N ILE A 68 0.62 -3.09 6.66
CA ILE A 68 1.19 -3.17 5.31
C ILE A 68 2.48 -4.00 5.33
N GLU A 69 3.39 -3.74 6.28
CA GLU A 69 4.64 -4.51 6.44
C GLU A 69 4.39 -6.00 6.67
N GLU A 70 3.44 -6.36 7.55
CA GLU A 70 3.01 -7.75 7.76
C GLU A 70 2.51 -8.39 6.45
N GLY A 71 1.69 -7.66 5.68
CA GLY A 71 1.15 -8.14 4.41
C GLY A 71 2.21 -8.33 3.33
N LEU A 72 3.21 -7.44 3.27
CA LEU A 72 4.33 -7.52 2.32
C LEU A 72 5.14 -8.81 2.50
N GLY A 73 5.25 -9.34 3.72
CA GLY A 73 6.00 -10.57 4.01
C GLY A 73 5.52 -11.81 3.23
N SER A 74 4.29 -11.77 2.70
CA SER A 74 3.73 -12.87 1.89
C SER A 74 4.03 -12.75 0.38
N TYR A 75 4.63 -11.64 -0.07
CA TYR A 75 4.89 -11.36 -1.48
C TYR A 75 6.38 -11.17 -1.75
N ARG A 76 6.89 -11.83 -2.80
CA ARG A 76 8.31 -11.72 -3.17
C ARG A 76 8.53 -10.53 -4.10
N ASN A 77 9.61 -9.79 -3.86
CA ASN A 77 10.03 -8.64 -4.67
C ASN A 77 9.05 -7.47 -4.68
N VAL A 78 8.14 -7.38 -3.71
CA VAL A 78 7.28 -6.19 -3.52
C VAL A 78 7.76 -5.45 -2.28
N GLY A 79 7.96 -4.15 -2.40
CA GLY A 79 8.31 -3.28 -1.28
C GLY A 79 7.38 -2.07 -1.21
N ALA A 80 7.36 -1.41 -0.05
CA ALA A 80 6.65 -0.15 0.14
C ALA A 80 7.59 0.95 0.62
N VAL A 81 7.31 2.18 0.16
CA VAL A 81 7.92 3.42 0.65
C VAL A 81 6.80 4.28 1.21
N TYR A 82 7.00 4.80 2.42
CA TYR A 82 6.04 5.66 3.11
C TYR A 82 6.53 7.10 3.06
N ASP A 83 5.60 8.00 2.79
CA ASP A 83 5.82 9.44 2.83
C ASP A 83 4.77 10.01 3.76
N PHE A 84 5.21 10.36 4.98
CA PHE A 84 4.35 10.96 6.00
C PHE A 84 4.54 12.48 5.92
N ASN A 85 3.47 13.17 5.54
CA ASN A 85 3.39 14.64 5.54
C ASN A 85 2.35 15.10 6.56
#